data_AF-A0A0G4K5X7-F1
#
_entry.id   AF-A0A0G4K5X7-F1
#
_cell.length_a   1.000
_cell.length_b   1.000
_cell.length_c   1.000
_cell.angle_alpha   90.00
_cell.angle_beta   90.00
_cell.angle_gamma   90.00
#
_symmetry.space_group_name_H-M   'P 1'
#
loop_
_entity.id
_entity.type
_entity.pdbx_description
1 polymer ?
#
loop_
_entity_poly.entity_id
_entity_poly.type
_entity_poly.pdbx_seq_one_letter_code
_entity_poly.pdbx_strand_id
1 'polypeptide(L)'
;MYKKILLTTLISLLILSCSATITNPNPEEEIDIGDGSFIDPTPRPNPNPGEVIITDQTQISEFIKKHNGVYYSRYEDDSLGIRYVIDGDLIYNGYGTKVEATMKTLVGNKLQIYIEGKKASSGALGYEMNDEMYTFNFGSDGNIYLFANAIFHRENYQKPTSGYETKIGEPISELITYTGNYYYYDYDDKKKYYILIDTTGQVYIDENLKINYSKTELSNNVLIISYTKTGGTSIKEELHFYDKDGNKDYKLIFGNTWINNQLQYETLIKYNLFSPYIGTYKSADNTIILTIETTDAKINTVKYSYTPVMIGNTLIIYQYSSREGNKEHKFVFSDDKTKATYTKPDGTTVELNK
;
A
#
# COMPACT_ATOMS: atom_id res chain seq x y z
N MET A 1 -5.23 -46.67 1.12
CA MET A 1 -3.91 -45.99 1.18
C MET A 1 -4.05 -44.66 0.43
N TYR A 2 -4.66 -43.66 1.07
CA TYR A 2 -4.88 -42.34 0.46
C TYR A 2 -3.87 -41.36 1.04
N LYS A 3 -3.08 -40.77 0.14
CA LYS A 3 -2.03 -39.79 0.45
C LYS A 3 -2.66 -38.57 1.13
N LYS A 4 -2.20 -38.25 2.34
CA LYS A 4 -2.45 -36.96 3.00
C LYS A 4 -1.76 -35.87 2.18
N ILE A 5 -2.52 -35.05 1.48
CA ILE A 5 -2.05 -33.77 0.97
C ILE A 5 -2.22 -32.78 2.12
N LEU A 6 -1.09 -32.37 2.69
CA LEU A 6 -1.01 -31.36 3.73
C LEU A 6 -1.38 -30.02 3.08
N LEU A 7 -2.62 -29.58 3.26
CA LEU A 7 -3.09 -28.25 2.88
C LEU A 7 -2.62 -27.28 3.97
N THR A 8 -1.39 -26.76 3.84
CA THR A 8 -0.93 -25.64 4.66
C THR A 8 -1.72 -24.40 4.28
N THR A 9 -2.69 -24.04 5.12
CA THR A 9 -3.36 -22.75 5.16
C THR A 9 -2.35 -21.65 5.46
N LEU A 10 -1.83 -21.01 4.41
CA LEU A 10 -1.06 -19.78 4.51
C LEU A 10 -2.07 -18.65 4.77
N ILE A 11 -2.18 -18.24 6.04
CA ILE A 11 -2.87 -17.01 6.41
C ILE A 11 -1.94 -15.87 5.97
N SER A 12 -2.09 -15.43 4.72
CA SER A 12 -1.46 -14.20 4.22
C SER A 12 -2.28 -12.99 4.70
N LEU A 13 -2.34 -12.80 6.02
CA LEU A 13 -2.67 -11.49 6.58
C LEU A 13 -1.38 -10.67 6.48
N LEU A 14 -1.29 -9.83 5.44
CA LEU A 14 -0.34 -8.71 5.31
C LEU A 14 1.00 -8.94 6.03
N ILE A 15 1.82 -9.84 5.48
CA ILE A 15 3.26 -9.75 5.70
C ILE A 15 3.71 -8.53 4.88
N LEU A 16 3.58 -7.35 5.47
CA LEU A 16 4.40 -6.21 5.05
C LEU A 16 5.84 -6.69 5.20
N SER A 17 6.56 -6.79 4.09
CA SER A 17 7.99 -7.06 4.10
C SER A 17 8.67 -5.99 4.96
N CYS A 18 9.16 -6.40 6.14
CA CYS A 18 9.84 -5.55 7.11
C CYS A 18 10.96 -4.75 6.43
N SER A 19 10.81 -3.43 6.30
CA SER A 19 11.93 -2.54 5.98
C SER A 19 12.59 -1.90 7.21
N ALA A 20 12.10 -2.17 8.43
CA ALA A 20 12.80 -1.80 9.64
C ALA A 20 13.78 -2.91 10.04
N THR A 21 15.04 -2.78 9.62
CA THR A 21 16.12 -3.61 10.13
C THR A 21 16.17 -3.45 11.66
N ILE A 22 16.00 -4.55 12.40
CA ILE A 22 15.92 -4.60 13.88
C ILE A 22 17.27 -4.22 14.55
N THR A 23 18.25 -3.67 13.83
CA THR A 23 19.63 -3.55 14.30
C THR A 23 20.30 -2.18 14.14
N ASN A 24 19.60 -1.09 13.81
CA ASN A 24 20.22 0.23 13.86
C ASN A 24 19.69 1.10 15.03
N PRO A 25 20.42 1.19 16.17
CA PRO A 25 20.00 1.99 17.32
C PRO A 25 20.25 3.50 17.14
N ASN A 26 20.72 3.95 15.97
CA ASN A 26 20.98 5.36 15.72
C ASN A 26 20.86 5.69 14.21
N PRO A 27 19.68 6.09 13.69
CA PRO A 27 19.60 6.60 12.33
C PRO A 27 20.28 7.98 12.27
N GLU A 28 21.33 8.09 11.44
CA GLU A 28 21.89 9.38 11.04
C GLU A 28 20.80 10.17 10.31
N GLU A 29 20.33 11.26 10.93
CA GLU A 29 19.17 12.07 10.54
C GLU A 29 17.84 11.29 10.49
N GLU A 30 16.97 11.54 11.46
CA GLU A 30 15.60 11.02 11.45
C GLU A 30 14.86 11.70 10.27
N ILE A 31 14.80 11.01 9.13
CA ILE A 31 13.97 11.45 8.01
C ILE A 31 12.55 11.58 8.55
N ASP A 32 11.96 12.78 8.46
CA ASP A 32 10.56 12.98 8.81
C ASP A 32 9.70 12.29 7.76
N ILE A 33 9.40 11.02 8.03
CA ILE A 33 8.52 10.17 7.23
C ILE A 33 7.03 10.44 7.53
N GLY A 34 6.74 11.36 8.44
CA GLY A 34 5.43 11.64 9.05
C GLY A 34 4.67 10.39 9.52
N ASP A 35 3.35 10.38 9.29
CA ASP A 35 2.47 9.29 9.72
C ASP A 35 1.43 8.89 8.65
N GLY A 36 0.78 7.74 8.87
CA GLY A 36 -0.34 7.22 8.09
C GLY A 36 -1.70 7.50 8.72
N SER A 37 -1.81 8.51 9.60
CA SER A 37 -3.06 8.83 10.26
C SER A 37 -4.09 9.34 9.26
N PHE A 38 -5.34 8.92 9.43
CA PHE A 38 -6.45 9.30 8.56
C PHE A 38 -6.66 10.82 8.55
N ILE A 39 -6.71 11.40 7.35
CA ILE A 39 -7.15 12.78 7.11
C ILE A 39 -8.67 12.76 6.95
N ASP A 40 -9.37 13.33 7.93
CA ASP A 40 -10.82 13.54 7.85
C ASP A 40 -11.12 14.74 6.93
N PRO A 41 -11.70 14.53 5.75
CA PRO A 41 -11.95 15.60 4.78
C PRO A 41 -13.18 16.44 5.14
N THR A 42 -13.92 16.09 6.21
CA THR A 42 -15.11 16.84 6.60
C THR A 42 -14.72 18.21 7.18
N PRO A 43 -15.33 19.31 6.70
CA PRO A 43 -15.05 20.64 7.23
C PRO A 43 -15.40 20.72 8.72
N ARG A 44 -14.39 20.88 9.58
CA ARG A 44 -14.62 21.09 11.02
C ARG A 44 -14.90 22.57 11.29
N PRO A 45 -15.89 22.91 12.12
CA PRO A 45 -16.25 24.31 12.40
C PRO A 45 -15.16 25.10 13.13
N ASN A 46 -14.11 24.45 13.65
CA ASN A 46 -12.90 25.06 14.18
C ASN A 46 -11.68 24.23 13.75
N PRO A 47 -11.09 24.46 12.58
CA PRO A 47 -9.86 23.78 12.22
C PRO A 47 -8.75 24.21 13.19
N ASN A 48 -7.95 23.27 13.67
CA ASN A 48 -6.69 23.63 14.32
C ASN A 48 -5.89 24.46 13.30
N PRO A 49 -5.39 25.65 13.65
CA PRO A 49 -4.76 26.57 12.71
C PRO A 49 -3.44 26.05 12.09
N GLY A 50 -2.99 24.84 12.44
CA GLY A 50 -1.75 24.24 11.99
C GLY A 50 -1.84 23.33 10.75
N GLU A 51 -3.03 22.85 10.36
CA GLU A 51 -3.16 21.89 9.23
C GLU A 51 -4.25 22.32 8.26
N VAL A 52 -3.83 22.79 7.09
CA VAL A 52 -4.74 23.13 5.99
C VAL A 52 -5.04 21.86 5.20
N ILE A 53 -6.28 21.37 5.30
CA ILE A 53 -6.77 20.25 4.51
C ILE A 53 -7.17 20.74 3.12
N ILE A 54 -6.52 20.20 2.10
CA ILE A 54 -6.77 20.53 0.69
C ILE A 54 -7.59 19.40 0.06
N THR A 55 -8.77 19.74 -0.47
CA THR A 55 -9.64 18.85 -1.25
C THR A 55 -9.85 19.32 -2.69
N ASP A 56 -9.31 20.50 -3.04
CA ASP A 56 -9.32 21.05 -4.39
C ASP A 56 -8.45 20.19 -5.33
N GLN A 57 -9.08 19.59 -6.35
CA GLN A 57 -8.41 18.63 -7.21
C GLN A 57 -7.33 19.27 -8.09
N THR A 58 -7.45 20.56 -8.44
CA THR A 58 -6.41 21.25 -9.21
C THR A 58 -5.14 21.45 -8.39
N GLN A 59 -5.27 21.88 -7.14
CA GLN A 59 -4.13 21.99 -6.22
C GLN A 59 -3.47 20.64 -5.97
N ILE A 60 -4.26 19.59 -5.78
CA ILE A 60 -3.76 18.23 -5.60
C ILE A 60 -3.05 17.73 -6.87
N SER A 61 -3.58 17.98 -8.07
CA SER A 61 -2.91 17.63 -9.33
C SER A 61 -1.56 18.34 -9.49
N GLU A 62 -1.47 19.63 -9.17
CA GLU A 62 -0.20 20.37 -9.20
C GLU A 62 0.80 19.88 -8.16
N PHE A 63 0.32 19.39 -7.01
CA PHE A 63 1.16 18.69 -6.04
C PHE A 63 1.70 17.39 -6.63
N ILE A 64 0.84 16.51 -7.15
CA ILE A 64 1.23 15.19 -7.71
C ILE A 64 2.29 15.33 -8.82
N LYS A 65 2.15 16.31 -9.72
CA LYS A 65 3.11 16.56 -10.81
C LYS A 65 4.55 16.80 -10.34
N LYS A 66 4.74 17.33 -9.13
CA LYS A 66 6.08 17.55 -8.55
C LYS A 66 6.73 16.24 -8.10
N HIS A 67 5.95 15.18 -7.97
CA HIS A 67 6.38 13.86 -7.53
C HIS A 67 6.40 12.85 -8.68
N ASN A 68 6.65 13.30 -9.91
CA ASN A 68 6.89 12.40 -11.04
C ASN A 68 8.03 11.41 -10.78
N GLY A 69 7.80 10.13 -11.07
CA GLY A 69 8.77 9.05 -10.85
C GLY A 69 8.15 7.66 -10.91
N VAL A 70 9.00 6.64 -10.98
CA VAL A 70 8.61 5.25 -10.76
C VAL A 70 9.06 4.83 -9.36
N TYR A 71 8.15 4.27 -8.58
CA TYR A 71 8.32 3.99 -7.16
C TYR A 71 8.30 2.48 -6.92
N TYR A 72 9.36 1.97 -6.31
CA TYR A 72 9.61 0.54 -6.15
C TYR A 72 9.61 0.14 -4.69
N SER A 73 8.97 -0.99 -4.40
CA SER A 73 9.25 -1.74 -3.18
C SER A 73 10.52 -2.54 -3.34
N ARG A 74 11.22 -2.78 -2.22
CA ARG A 74 12.32 -3.73 -2.13
C ARG A 74 11.88 -4.91 -1.28
N TYR A 75 11.95 -6.10 -1.84
CA TYR A 75 11.63 -7.34 -1.13
C TYR A 75 12.84 -7.82 -0.31
N GLU A 76 12.62 -8.83 0.54
CA GLU A 76 13.65 -9.38 1.44
C GLU A 76 14.87 -9.95 0.72
N ASP A 77 14.72 -10.35 -0.54
CA ASP A 77 15.79 -10.86 -1.42
C ASP A 77 16.46 -9.75 -2.25
N ASP A 78 16.27 -8.49 -1.86
CA ASP A 78 16.71 -7.27 -2.57
C ASP A 78 16.11 -7.08 -3.97
N SER A 79 15.19 -7.96 -4.41
CA SER A 79 14.49 -7.75 -5.66
C SER A 79 13.58 -6.52 -5.58
N LEU A 80 13.41 -5.85 -6.71
CA LEU A 80 12.56 -4.67 -6.81
C LEU A 80 11.21 -5.05 -7.40
N GLY A 81 10.17 -4.35 -6.98
CA GLY A 81 8.85 -4.43 -7.60
C GLY A 81 8.27 -3.05 -7.77
N ILE A 82 7.85 -2.70 -9.00
CA ILE A 82 7.12 -1.45 -9.23
C ILE A 82 5.84 -1.50 -8.41
N ARG A 83 5.66 -0.50 -7.54
CA ARG A 83 4.42 -0.31 -6.77
C ARG A 83 3.55 0.75 -7.38
N TYR A 84 4.14 1.89 -7.74
CA TYR A 84 3.42 2.99 -8.37
C TYR A 84 4.27 3.71 -9.43
N VAL A 85 3.60 4.28 -10.42
CA VAL A 85 4.18 5.21 -11.39
C VAL A 85 3.38 6.50 -11.29
N ILE A 86 4.05 7.62 -11.04
CA ILE A 86 3.45 8.96 -11.11
C ILE A 86 4.01 9.64 -12.35
N ASP A 87 3.16 9.84 -13.36
CA ASP A 87 3.53 10.50 -14.62
C ASP A 87 2.53 11.62 -14.93
N GLY A 88 2.99 12.87 -14.77
CA GLY A 88 2.12 14.03 -14.77
C GLY A 88 1.27 14.08 -13.50
N ASP A 89 -0.03 14.23 -13.65
CA ASP A 89 -1.01 14.17 -12.57
C ASP A 89 -1.68 12.79 -12.43
N LEU A 90 -1.19 11.79 -13.16
CA LEU A 90 -1.72 10.43 -13.17
C LEU A 90 -0.88 9.51 -12.29
N ILE A 91 -1.57 8.64 -11.56
CA ILE A 91 -0.97 7.59 -10.73
C ILE A 91 -1.40 6.24 -11.31
N TYR A 92 -0.45 5.35 -11.52
CA TYR A 92 -0.66 3.97 -11.94
C TYR A 92 -0.12 3.02 -10.86
N ASN A 93 -0.77 1.88 -10.68
CA ASN A 93 -0.26 0.81 -9.80
C ASN A 93 0.80 -0.05 -10.52
N GLY A 94 1.43 -0.97 -9.79
CA GLY A 94 2.44 -1.91 -10.31
C GLY A 94 1.97 -2.84 -11.43
N TYR A 95 0.67 -2.91 -11.70
CA TYR A 95 0.08 -3.66 -12.81
C TYR A 95 -0.16 -2.78 -14.05
N GLY A 96 0.25 -1.50 -14.02
CA GLY A 96 0.03 -0.54 -15.08
C GLY A 96 -1.41 0.00 -15.17
N THR A 97 -2.25 -0.29 -14.16
CA THR A 97 -3.63 0.21 -14.12
C THR A 97 -3.66 1.57 -13.46
N LYS A 98 -4.38 2.53 -14.06
CA LYS A 98 -4.58 3.85 -13.47
C LYS A 98 -5.34 3.73 -12.15
N VAL A 99 -4.85 4.41 -11.12
CA VAL A 99 -5.51 4.53 -9.81
C VAL A 99 -6.62 5.58 -9.92
N GLU A 100 -7.86 5.11 -10.06
CA GLU A 100 -9.04 5.97 -10.15
C GLU A 100 -9.62 6.26 -8.76
N ALA A 101 -9.11 7.33 -8.14
CA ALA A 101 -9.57 7.78 -6.83
C ALA A 101 -11.02 8.30 -6.88
N THR A 102 -11.86 7.87 -5.94
CA THR A 102 -13.14 8.51 -5.65
C THR A 102 -12.91 9.88 -5.02
N MET A 103 -11.90 10.00 -4.15
CA MET A 103 -11.52 11.25 -3.51
C MET A 103 -10.02 11.27 -3.21
N LYS A 104 -9.41 12.46 -3.32
CA LYS A 104 -8.06 12.73 -2.85
C LYS A 104 -8.10 13.87 -1.84
N THR A 105 -7.34 13.72 -0.76
CA THR A 105 -7.20 14.74 0.29
C THR A 105 -5.72 14.93 0.61
N LEU A 106 -5.26 16.16 0.75
CA LEU A 106 -3.86 16.50 0.98
C LEU A 106 -3.70 17.36 2.24
N VAL A 107 -2.74 17.00 3.09
CA VAL A 107 -2.27 17.81 4.23
C VAL A 107 -0.74 17.79 4.21
N GLY A 108 -0.12 18.95 4.00
CA GLY A 108 1.35 19.02 3.88
C GLY A 108 1.86 18.11 2.74
N ASN A 109 2.70 17.14 3.07
CA ASN A 109 3.24 16.13 2.14
C ASN A 109 2.45 14.80 2.15
N LYS A 110 1.34 14.73 2.90
CA LYS A 110 0.52 13.53 3.05
C LYS A 110 -0.67 13.56 2.11
N LEU A 111 -0.64 12.71 1.08
CA LEU A 111 -1.74 12.52 0.14
C LEU A 111 -2.52 11.25 0.51
N GLN A 112 -3.77 11.41 0.91
CA GLN A 112 -4.71 10.32 1.12
C GLN A 112 -5.56 10.11 -0.15
N ILE A 113 -5.60 8.88 -0.62
CA ILE A 113 -6.36 8.42 -1.78
C ILE A 113 -7.42 7.44 -1.31
N TYR A 114 -8.69 7.77 -1.51
CA TYR A 114 -9.84 6.92 -1.20
C TYR A 114 -10.48 6.41 -2.49
N ILE A 115 -10.75 5.11 -2.54
CA ILE A 115 -11.46 4.43 -3.63
C ILE A 115 -12.65 3.72 -3.01
N GLU A 116 -13.85 4.08 -3.45
CA GLU A 116 -15.09 3.46 -3.01
C GLU A 116 -15.30 2.11 -3.71
N GLY A 117 -15.69 1.10 -2.93
CA GLY A 117 -16.00 -0.22 -3.43
C GLY A 117 -17.23 -0.23 -4.35
N LYS A 118 -17.34 -1.28 -5.15
CA LYS A 118 -18.50 -1.48 -6.04
C LYS A 118 -19.76 -1.70 -5.21
N LYS A 119 -20.89 -1.21 -5.72
CA LYS A 119 -22.20 -1.43 -5.09
C LYS A 119 -22.65 -2.88 -5.29
N ALA A 120 -23.22 -3.49 -4.25
CA ALA A 120 -23.73 -4.86 -4.27
C ALA A 120 -24.67 -5.18 -5.45
N SER A 121 -25.39 -4.18 -5.98
CA SER A 121 -26.34 -4.34 -7.08
C SER A 121 -25.69 -4.58 -8.45
N SER A 122 -24.37 -4.51 -8.58
CA SER A 122 -23.67 -4.65 -9.87
C SER A 122 -23.17 -6.07 -10.19
N GLY A 123 -23.63 -7.09 -9.45
CA GLY A 123 -23.07 -8.45 -9.58
C GLY A 123 -21.58 -8.52 -9.19
N ALA A 124 -21.13 -7.56 -8.39
CA ALA A 124 -19.75 -7.48 -7.89
C ALA A 124 -19.46 -8.66 -6.97
N LEU A 125 -18.22 -9.16 -7.06
CA LEU A 125 -17.69 -10.09 -6.07
C LEU A 125 -17.49 -9.34 -4.75
N GLY A 126 -17.55 -10.05 -3.62
CA GLY A 126 -17.46 -9.46 -2.29
C GLY A 126 -16.21 -8.61 -2.11
N TYR A 127 -15.04 -9.10 -2.55
CA TYR A 127 -13.80 -8.33 -2.43
C TYR A 127 -13.82 -7.01 -3.21
N GLU A 128 -14.58 -6.93 -4.30
CA GLU A 128 -14.73 -5.69 -5.10
C GLU A 128 -15.63 -4.66 -4.41
N MET A 129 -16.38 -5.07 -3.38
CA MET A 129 -17.22 -4.20 -2.58
C MET A 129 -16.46 -3.51 -1.45
N ASN A 130 -15.21 -3.92 -1.18
CA ASN A 130 -14.38 -3.26 -0.19
C ASN A 130 -13.97 -1.86 -0.67
N ASP A 131 -14.01 -0.90 0.24
CA ASP A 131 -13.32 0.35 0.04
C ASP A 131 -11.81 0.18 0.22
N GLU A 132 -11.03 0.99 -0.49
CA GLU A 132 -9.58 1.04 -0.35
C GLU A 132 -9.13 2.45 0.04
N MET A 133 -8.10 2.51 0.88
CA MET A 133 -7.42 3.77 1.18
C MET A 133 -5.92 3.59 1.25
N TYR A 134 -5.23 4.51 0.59
CA TYR A 134 -3.78 4.60 0.58
C TYR A 134 -3.37 5.97 1.06
N THR A 135 -2.37 6.02 1.92
CA THR A 135 -1.76 7.28 2.34
C THR A 135 -0.32 7.30 1.88
N PHE A 136 -0.01 8.25 0.98
CA PHE A 136 1.34 8.50 0.50
C PHE A 136 1.91 9.66 1.31
N ASN A 137 2.97 9.43 2.07
CA ASN A 137 3.76 10.52 2.61
C ASN A 137 5.02 10.72 1.77
N PHE A 138 5.15 11.89 1.16
CA PHE A 138 6.28 12.20 0.27
C PHE A 138 7.46 12.72 1.08
N GLY A 139 8.52 11.91 1.13
CA GLY A 139 9.75 12.23 1.84
C GLY A 139 10.58 13.33 1.17
N SER A 140 11.42 14.00 1.95
CA SER A 140 12.40 14.97 1.43
C SER A 140 13.47 14.33 0.55
N ASP A 141 13.71 13.03 0.70
CA ASP A 141 14.55 12.19 -0.15
C ASP A 141 13.90 11.84 -1.51
N GLY A 142 12.64 12.24 -1.70
CA GLY A 142 11.85 11.96 -2.90
C GLY A 142 11.14 10.61 -2.89
N ASN A 143 11.31 9.78 -1.86
CA ASN A 143 10.63 8.50 -1.72
C ASN A 143 9.17 8.69 -1.26
N ILE A 144 8.38 7.62 -1.35
CA ILE A 144 7.05 7.57 -0.74
C ILE A 144 7.08 6.61 0.44
N TYR A 145 6.60 7.06 1.59
CA TYR A 145 6.29 6.22 2.74
C TYR A 145 4.81 5.89 2.68
N LEU A 146 4.51 4.65 2.27
CA LEU A 146 3.17 4.16 2.01
C LEU A 146 2.57 3.55 3.27
N PHE A 147 1.36 4.00 3.60
CA PHE A 147 0.49 3.38 4.58
C PHE A 147 -0.74 2.83 3.86
N ALA A 148 -0.91 1.52 3.90
CA ALA A 148 -2.11 0.85 3.38
C ALA A 148 -3.14 0.79 4.50
N ASN A 149 -4.22 1.55 4.35
CA ASN A 149 -5.22 1.71 5.38
C ASN A 149 -6.46 0.87 5.00
N ALA A 150 -6.65 -0.26 5.67
CA ALA A 150 -7.86 -1.06 5.48
C ALA A 150 -9.10 -0.29 5.93
N ILE A 151 -10.21 -0.44 5.20
CA ILE A 151 -11.51 0.12 5.58
C ILE A 151 -12.47 -1.04 5.85
N PHE A 152 -13.08 -1.03 7.03
CA PHE A 152 -14.05 -2.02 7.44
C PHE A 152 -15.45 -1.43 7.42
N HIS A 153 -16.34 -2.10 6.71
CA HIS A 153 -17.77 -1.84 6.73
C HIS A 153 -18.35 -2.30 8.06
N ARG A 154 -19.45 -1.68 8.47
CA ARG A 154 -20.13 -2.04 9.71
C ARG A 154 -21.45 -2.73 9.42
N GLU A 155 -21.77 -3.72 10.22
CA GLU A 155 -23.12 -4.25 10.34
C GLU A 155 -23.56 -4.23 11.81
N ASN A 156 -24.86 -4.42 12.03
CA ASN A 156 -25.40 -4.48 13.38
C ASN A 156 -24.71 -5.57 14.20
N TYR A 157 -24.43 -5.27 15.47
CA TYR A 157 -23.81 -6.23 16.37
C TYR A 157 -24.68 -7.49 16.50
N GLN A 158 -24.05 -8.66 16.32
CA GLN A 158 -24.66 -9.97 16.54
C GLN A 158 -23.73 -10.81 17.43
N LYS A 159 -24.26 -11.30 18.55
CA LYS A 159 -23.55 -12.05 19.59
C LYS A 159 -23.37 -13.54 19.20
N PRO A 160 -22.26 -14.18 19.60
CA PRO A 160 -20.93 -14.05 19.03
C PRO A 160 -20.79 -14.77 17.67
N THR A 161 -20.02 -14.18 16.75
CA THR A 161 -19.45 -14.89 15.61
C THR A 161 -18.32 -15.78 16.14
N SER A 162 -18.42 -17.10 15.94
CA SER A 162 -17.36 -18.04 16.37
C SER A 162 -15.99 -17.53 15.92
N GLY A 163 -15.02 -17.48 16.85
CA GLY A 163 -13.68 -16.94 16.61
C GLY A 163 -13.42 -15.53 17.13
N TYR A 164 -14.43 -14.79 17.62
CA TYR A 164 -14.28 -13.39 18.07
C TYR A 164 -14.73 -13.21 19.54
N GLU A 165 -14.17 -14.03 20.43
CA GLU A 165 -14.53 -14.01 21.87
C GLU A 165 -13.48 -13.30 22.73
N THR A 166 -12.32 -12.96 22.17
CA THR A 166 -11.23 -12.33 22.92
C THR A 166 -11.50 -10.86 23.16
N LYS A 167 -11.72 -10.52 24.43
CA LYS A 167 -11.92 -9.15 24.91
C LYS A 167 -10.61 -8.36 24.87
N ILE A 168 -10.69 -7.12 24.40
CA ILE A 168 -9.57 -6.18 24.39
C ILE A 168 -9.88 -5.01 25.31
N GLY A 169 -9.03 -4.84 26.33
CA GLY A 169 -9.21 -3.82 27.36
C GLY A 169 -10.55 -3.93 28.10
N GLU A 170 -10.83 -2.90 28.88
CA GLU A 170 -12.11 -2.73 29.57
C GLU A 170 -13.15 -2.06 28.66
N PRO A 171 -14.46 -2.23 28.92
CA PRO A 171 -15.51 -1.52 28.18
C PRO A 171 -15.36 0.00 28.27
N ILE A 172 -15.59 0.70 27.16
CA ILE A 172 -15.60 2.16 27.09
C ILE A 172 -17.02 2.62 26.73
N SER A 173 -17.68 3.38 27.60
CA SER A 173 -19.09 3.79 27.43
C SER A 173 -19.37 4.51 26.11
N GLU A 174 -18.43 5.34 25.66
CA GLU A 174 -18.51 6.15 24.46
C GLU A 174 -18.54 5.27 23.19
N LEU A 175 -17.99 4.04 23.26
CA LEU A 175 -18.02 3.08 22.15
C LEU A 175 -19.41 2.52 21.85
N ILE A 176 -20.41 2.71 22.73
CA ILE A 176 -21.80 2.35 22.45
C ILE A 176 -22.32 3.05 21.19
N THR A 177 -21.83 4.26 20.89
CA THR A 177 -22.15 4.98 19.64
C THR A 177 -21.70 4.23 18.38
N TYR A 178 -20.65 3.41 18.51
CA TYR A 178 -19.99 2.67 17.43
C TYR A 178 -20.28 1.17 17.48
N THR A 179 -21.27 0.72 18.26
CA THR A 179 -21.68 -0.69 18.33
C THR A 179 -21.92 -1.27 16.93
N GLY A 180 -21.34 -2.45 16.68
CA GLY A 180 -21.39 -3.11 15.39
C GLY A 180 -20.29 -4.16 15.20
N ASN A 181 -20.42 -4.96 14.16
CA ASN A 181 -19.38 -5.87 13.69
C ASN A 181 -18.70 -5.22 12.47
N TYR A 182 -17.38 -5.03 12.55
CA TYR A 182 -16.61 -4.36 11.49
C TYR A 182 -15.90 -5.40 10.64
N TYR A 183 -16.14 -5.38 9.33
CA TYR A 183 -15.69 -6.42 8.41
C TYR A 183 -15.19 -5.89 7.07
N TYR A 184 -14.44 -6.76 6.40
CA TYR A 184 -14.11 -6.65 4.97
C TYR A 184 -14.39 -8.01 4.30
N TYR A 185 -14.44 -8.05 2.98
CA TYR A 185 -14.48 -9.30 2.21
C TYR A 185 -13.07 -9.75 1.83
N ASP A 186 -12.72 -11.00 2.09
CA ASP A 186 -11.48 -11.58 1.57
C ASP A 186 -11.60 -11.95 0.08
N TYR A 187 -10.49 -12.41 -0.52
CA TYR A 187 -10.44 -12.84 -1.93
C TYR A 187 -11.34 -14.04 -2.26
N ASP A 188 -11.85 -14.76 -1.26
CA ASP A 188 -12.82 -15.85 -1.40
C ASP A 188 -14.27 -15.35 -1.27
N ASP A 189 -14.49 -14.03 -1.28
CA ASP A 189 -15.78 -13.36 -1.05
C ASP A 189 -16.41 -13.65 0.32
N LYS A 190 -15.58 -13.98 1.33
CA LYS A 190 -16.05 -14.22 2.70
C LYS A 190 -15.83 -12.99 3.56
N LYS A 191 -16.84 -12.65 4.34
CA LYS A 191 -16.70 -11.65 5.40
C LYS A 191 -15.67 -12.11 6.42
N LYS A 192 -14.72 -11.23 6.69
CA LYS A 192 -13.74 -11.33 7.76
C LYS A 192 -13.93 -10.14 8.67
N TYR A 193 -14.17 -10.41 9.94
CA TYR A 193 -14.33 -9.38 10.94
C TYR A 193 -12.96 -8.97 11.45
N TYR A 194 -12.80 -7.70 11.79
CA TYR A 194 -11.58 -7.20 12.38
C TYR A 194 -11.80 -6.94 13.86
N ILE A 195 -12.81 -6.12 14.19
CA ILE A 195 -13.29 -5.95 15.57
C ILE A 195 -14.82 -6.07 15.64
N LEU A 196 -15.32 -6.45 16.81
CA LEU A 196 -16.71 -6.33 17.19
C LEU A 196 -16.81 -5.39 18.40
N ILE A 197 -17.83 -4.53 18.40
CA ILE A 197 -18.13 -3.64 19.52
C ILE A 197 -19.56 -3.93 19.98
N ASP A 198 -19.71 -4.41 21.21
CA ASP A 198 -21.04 -4.74 21.74
C ASP A 198 -21.80 -3.53 22.30
N THR A 199 -23.01 -3.78 22.78
CA THR A 199 -23.92 -2.76 23.34
C THR A 199 -23.46 -2.18 24.68
N THR A 200 -22.40 -2.71 25.27
CA THR A 200 -21.78 -2.20 26.50
C THR A 200 -20.49 -1.41 26.22
N GLY A 201 -20.08 -1.33 24.95
CA GLY A 201 -18.81 -0.72 24.55
C GLY A 201 -17.60 -1.63 24.75
N GLN A 202 -17.80 -2.94 24.92
CA GLN A 202 -16.70 -3.91 24.95
C GLN A 202 -16.25 -4.22 23.52
N VAL A 203 -14.93 -4.18 23.32
CA VAL A 203 -14.27 -4.55 22.06
C VAL A 203 -13.85 -6.02 22.10
N TYR A 204 -14.08 -6.73 21.00
CA TYR A 204 -13.66 -8.11 20.77
C TYR A 204 -12.87 -8.23 19.46
N ILE A 205 -11.86 -9.08 19.44
CA ILE A 205 -11.07 -9.40 18.24
C ILE A 205 -10.87 -10.92 18.10
N ASP A 206 -10.22 -11.33 17.02
CA ASP A 206 -9.94 -12.74 16.71
C ASP A 206 -9.17 -13.46 17.84
N GLU A 207 -9.73 -14.58 18.31
CA GLU A 207 -9.17 -15.41 19.38
C GLU A 207 -7.83 -16.07 19.03
N ASN A 208 -7.55 -16.23 17.74
CA ASN A 208 -6.31 -16.85 17.26
C ASN A 208 -5.07 -15.99 17.50
N LEU A 209 -5.24 -14.72 17.87
CA LEU A 209 -4.13 -13.79 18.12
C LEU A 209 -3.35 -14.07 19.42
N LYS A 210 -3.85 -14.96 20.31
CA LYS A 210 -3.18 -15.43 21.55
C LYS A 210 -2.58 -14.29 22.39
N ILE A 211 -3.46 -13.41 22.87
CA ILE A 211 -3.09 -12.17 23.57
C ILE A 211 -3.00 -12.39 25.08
N ASN A 212 -1.92 -11.88 25.67
CA ASN A 212 -1.68 -12.00 27.13
C ASN A 212 -1.90 -10.70 27.90
N TYR A 213 -1.88 -9.56 27.20
CA TYR A 213 -2.16 -8.24 27.76
C TYR A 213 -2.81 -7.38 26.67
N SER A 214 -3.83 -6.61 27.03
CA SER A 214 -4.48 -5.66 26.13
C SER A 214 -4.97 -4.40 26.86
N LYS A 215 -5.06 -3.30 26.13
CA LYS A 215 -5.61 -2.01 26.56
C LYS A 215 -6.33 -1.35 25.39
N THR A 216 -7.38 -0.60 25.70
CA THR A 216 -8.13 0.23 24.76
C THR A 216 -8.21 1.67 25.28
N GLU A 217 -8.13 2.63 24.37
CA GLU A 217 -8.35 4.05 24.65
C GLU A 217 -9.16 4.66 23.50
N LEU A 218 -10.04 5.61 23.78
CA LEU A 218 -10.80 6.33 22.76
C LEU A 218 -10.55 7.82 22.93
N SER A 219 -10.13 8.48 21.85
CA SER A 219 -9.96 9.93 21.82
C SER A 219 -10.30 10.45 20.43
N ASN A 220 -11.13 11.50 20.34
CA ASN A 220 -11.48 12.16 19.07
C ASN A 220 -11.94 11.19 17.95
N ASN A 221 -12.80 10.22 18.28
CA ASN A 221 -13.28 9.16 17.38
C ASN A 221 -12.19 8.20 16.88
N VAL A 222 -11.04 8.17 17.54
CA VAL A 222 -9.94 7.23 17.27
C VAL A 222 -9.85 6.25 18.43
N LEU A 223 -10.14 4.98 18.15
CA LEU A 223 -9.92 3.87 19.06
C LEU A 223 -8.46 3.42 18.91
N ILE A 224 -7.70 3.53 19.99
CA ILE A 224 -6.36 2.99 20.09
C ILE A 224 -6.47 1.63 20.78
N ILE A 225 -6.03 0.59 20.08
CA ILE A 225 -5.91 -0.76 20.63
C ILE A 225 -4.42 -1.04 20.86
N SER A 226 -4.07 -1.55 22.03
CA SER A 226 -2.70 -2.00 22.33
C SER A 226 -2.74 -3.40 22.92
N TYR A 227 -1.90 -4.31 22.43
CA TYR A 227 -1.83 -5.67 22.97
C TYR A 227 -0.45 -6.30 22.79
N THR A 228 -0.18 -7.36 23.55
CA THR A 228 1.04 -8.17 23.41
C THR A 228 0.68 -9.61 23.08
N LYS A 229 1.21 -10.09 21.95
CA LYS A 229 1.04 -11.49 21.52
C LYS A 229 1.91 -12.42 22.36
N THR A 230 1.48 -13.66 22.51
CA THR A 230 2.33 -14.73 23.05
C THR A 230 3.63 -14.81 22.23
N GLY A 231 4.77 -14.64 22.89
CA GLY A 231 6.08 -14.48 22.23
C GLY A 231 6.71 -13.09 22.39
N GLY A 232 5.97 -12.11 22.94
CA GLY A 232 6.52 -10.82 23.39
C GLY A 232 6.39 -9.67 22.40
N THR A 233 5.85 -9.90 21.20
CA THR A 233 5.58 -8.84 20.23
C THR A 233 4.48 -7.92 20.74
N SER A 234 4.79 -6.64 20.94
CA SER A 234 3.80 -5.61 21.26
C SER A 234 3.26 -4.97 19.98
N ILE A 235 1.95 -4.72 19.97
CA ILE A 235 1.23 -4.10 18.88
C ILE A 235 0.43 -2.92 19.44
N LYS A 236 0.44 -1.79 18.73
CA LYS A 236 -0.47 -0.66 18.94
C LYS A 236 -1.08 -0.30 17.58
N GLU A 237 -2.39 -0.14 17.52
CA GLU A 237 -3.16 0.13 16.31
C GLU A 237 -4.11 1.30 16.54
N GLU A 238 -4.18 2.22 15.58
CA GLU A 238 -5.18 3.30 15.53
C GLU A 238 -6.33 2.91 14.60
N LEU A 239 -7.56 3.09 15.07
CA LEU A 239 -8.77 2.77 14.33
C LEU A 239 -9.72 3.97 14.36
N HIS A 240 -9.94 4.59 13.22
CA HIS A 240 -10.71 5.81 13.09
C HIS A 240 -12.15 5.48 12.71
N PHE A 241 -13.11 5.91 13.53
CA PHE A 241 -14.52 5.83 13.16
C PHE A 241 -14.87 7.00 12.24
N TYR A 242 -15.31 6.70 11.03
CA TYR A 242 -15.62 7.69 10.01
C TYR A 242 -17.07 7.55 9.53
N ASP A 243 -17.82 8.64 9.61
CA ASP A 243 -19.19 8.75 9.09
C ASP A 243 -19.17 9.62 7.84
N LYS A 244 -19.13 8.98 6.66
CA LYS A 244 -19.06 9.67 5.37
C LYS A 244 -20.30 10.53 5.10
N ASP A 245 -21.47 10.05 5.49
CA ASP A 245 -22.77 10.60 5.07
C ASP A 245 -23.49 11.35 6.21
N GLY A 246 -22.91 11.40 7.41
CA GLY A 246 -23.52 12.03 8.59
C GLY A 246 -24.76 11.31 9.10
N ASN A 247 -24.97 10.06 8.69
CA ASN A 247 -26.15 9.25 9.00
C ASN A 247 -25.87 8.18 10.08
N LYS A 248 -24.71 8.29 10.75
CA LYS A 248 -24.17 7.33 11.73
C LYS A 248 -23.87 5.97 11.13
N ASP A 249 -23.69 5.83 9.82
CA ASP A 249 -23.17 4.61 9.20
C ASP A 249 -21.63 4.59 9.22
N TYR A 250 -21.09 4.43 10.43
CA TYR A 250 -19.65 4.48 10.64
C TYR A 250 -18.93 3.34 9.91
N LYS A 251 -17.92 3.71 9.14
CA LYS A 251 -16.84 2.82 8.73
C LYS A 251 -15.72 2.88 9.76
N LEU A 252 -14.95 1.81 9.87
CA LEU A 252 -13.72 1.80 10.66
C LEU A 252 -12.55 1.84 9.70
N ILE A 253 -11.70 2.85 9.85
CA ILE A 253 -10.54 3.04 9.00
C ILE A 253 -9.29 2.74 9.81
N PHE A 254 -8.49 1.81 9.33
CA PHE A 254 -7.22 1.46 9.93
C PHE A 254 -6.23 2.63 9.76
N GLY A 255 -5.65 3.10 10.85
CA GLY A 255 -4.65 4.17 10.87
C GLY A 255 -3.24 3.62 11.00
N ASN A 256 -2.43 4.27 11.84
CA ASN A 256 -1.08 3.83 12.13
C ASN A 256 -1.05 2.51 12.90
N THR A 257 -0.03 1.70 12.63
CA THR A 257 0.31 0.52 13.43
C THR A 257 1.75 0.61 13.90
N TRP A 258 1.97 0.27 15.16
CA TRP A 258 3.29 0.11 15.72
C TRP A 258 3.49 -1.34 16.15
N ILE A 259 4.63 -1.91 15.76
CA ILE A 259 5.11 -3.21 16.26
C ILE A 259 6.37 -2.96 17.05
N ASN A 260 6.41 -3.37 18.32
CA ASN A 260 7.55 -3.10 19.21
C ASN A 260 7.95 -1.61 19.23
N ASN A 261 6.94 -0.72 19.27
CA ASN A 261 7.07 0.74 19.20
C ASN A 261 7.64 1.31 17.89
N GLN A 262 7.77 0.51 16.84
CA GLN A 262 8.17 0.97 15.51
C GLN A 262 6.96 1.15 14.62
N LEU A 263 6.77 2.36 14.07
CA LEU A 263 5.71 2.63 13.10
C LEU A 263 5.90 1.75 11.86
N GLN A 264 4.82 1.14 11.39
CA GLN A 264 4.83 0.26 10.23
C GLN A 264 4.41 1.04 8.98
N TYR A 265 5.23 0.92 7.93
CA TYR A 265 5.03 1.52 6.62
C TYR A 265 5.85 0.75 5.57
N GLU A 266 5.53 0.95 4.30
CA GLU A 266 6.33 0.47 3.17
C GLU A 266 7.09 1.65 2.54
N THR A 267 8.42 1.57 2.47
CA THR A 267 9.23 2.57 1.75
C THR A 267 9.25 2.25 0.27
N LEU A 268 8.86 3.21 -0.55
CA LEU A 268 8.92 3.13 -2.00
C LEU A 268 10.03 4.01 -2.55
N ILE A 269 11.04 3.36 -3.11
CA ILE A 269 12.25 4.01 -3.63
C ILE A 269 11.94 4.63 -4.99
N LYS A 270 12.25 5.92 -5.15
CA LYS A 270 12.01 6.67 -6.38
C LYS A 270 13.12 6.48 -7.42
N TYR A 271 12.71 6.29 -8.67
CA TYR A 271 13.56 6.28 -9.86
C TYR A 271 12.95 7.13 -11.00
N ASN A 272 13.70 7.28 -12.10
CA ASN A 272 13.28 8.10 -13.24
C ASN A 272 12.10 7.48 -14.00
N LEU A 273 11.35 8.33 -14.71
CA LEU A 273 10.23 7.92 -15.56
C LEU A 273 10.69 7.20 -16.84
N PHE A 274 9.85 6.28 -17.32
CA PHE A 274 9.97 5.67 -18.64
C PHE A 274 9.51 6.58 -19.77
N SER A 275 8.57 7.48 -19.48
CA SER A 275 7.85 8.31 -20.45
C SER A 275 8.72 9.09 -21.43
N PRO A 276 9.88 9.65 -21.05
CA PRO A 276 10.79 10.29 -22.00
C PRO A 276 11.34 9.35 -23.09
N TYR A 277 11.28 8.03 -22.88
CA TYR A 277 11.88 7.00 -23.73
C TYR A 277 10.85 6.11 -24.43
N ILE A 278 9.54 6.36 -24.26
CA ILE A 278 8.46 5.55 -24.86
C ILE A 278 8.70 5.27 -26.34
N GLY A 279 8.53 4.01 -26.74
CA GLY A 279 8.63 3.56 -28.12
C GLY A 279 9.13 2.13 -28.25
N THR A 280 9.40 1.70 -29.48
CA THR A 280 9.90 0.36 -29.79
C THR A 280 11.26 0.46 -30.46
N TYR A 281 12.31 -0.04 -29.83
CA TYR A 281 13.67 -0.02 -30.36
C TYR A 281 14.05 -1.41 -30.85
N LYS A 282 14.61 -1.51 -32.06
CA LYS A 282 14.90 -2.78 -32.74
C LYS A 282 16.35 -2.86 -33.18
N SER A 283 16.92 -4.06 -33.09
CA SER A 283 18.19 -4.38 -33.75
C SER A 283 18.02 -4.36 -35.27
N ALA A 284 19.13 -4.21 -36.01
CA ALA A 284 19.12 -4.16 -37.48
C ALA A 284 18.48 -5.41 -38.14
N ASP A 285 18.60 -6.56 -37.49
CA ASP A 285 18.01 -7.85 -37.91
C ASP A 285 16.61 -8.10 -37.33
N ASN A 286 16.05 -7.17 -36.55
CA ASN A 286 14.76 -7.25 -35.86
C ASN A 286 14.61 -8.42 -34.87
N THR A 287 15.72 -9.05 -34.45
CA THR A 287 15.65 -10.18 -33.50
C THR A 287 15.53 -9.72 -32.05
N ILE A 288 16.07 -8.56 -31.72
CA ILE A 288 16.00 -7.93 -30.39
C ILE A 288 15.08 -6.72 -30.47
N ILE A 289 14.06 -6.72 -29.62
CA ILE A 289 13.03 -5.67 -29.57
C ILE A 289 12.86 -5.24 -28.12
N LEU A 290 13.15 -3.97 -27.84
CA LEU A 290 12.84 -3.29 -26.58
C LEU A 290 11.58 -2.45 -26.78
N THR A 291 10.56 -2.67 -25.95
CA THR A 291 9.33 -1.88 -25.94
C THR A 291 9.24 -1.14 -24.62
N ILE A 292 9.04 0.18 -24.68
CA ILE A 292 8.92 1.07 -23.52
C ILE A 292 7.55 1.74 -23.57
N GLU A 293 6.82 1.57 -22.50
CA GLU A 293 5.49 2.13 -22.23
C GLU A 293 5.55 2.98 -20.95
N THR A 294 4.49 3.71 -20.62
CA THR A 294 4.44 4.57 -19.44
C THR A 294 4.73 3.82 -18.14
N THR A 295 4.28 2.57 -18.04
CA THR A 295 4.31 1.78 -16.79
C THR A 295 5.22 0.56 -16.85
N ASP A 296 5.84 0.29 -18.00
CA ASP A 296 6.67 -0.90 -18.18
C ASP A 296 7.74 -0.68 -19.26
N ALA A 297 8.83 -1.44 -19.18
CA ALA A 297 9.83 -1.54 -20.23
C ALA A 297 10.32 -2.99 -20.33
N LYS A 298 10.20 -3.59 -21.51
CA LYS A 298 10.43 -5.02 -21.72
C LYS A 298 11.23 -5.29 -22.97
N ILE A 299 12.07 -6.32 -22.92
CA ILE A 299 12.80 -6.85 -24.07
C ILE A 299 12.23 -8.23 -24.42
N ASN A 300 11.99 -8.50 -25.70
CA ASN A 300 11.39 -9.75 -26.18
C ASN A 300 12.19 -11.02 -25.83
N THR A 301 13.48 -10.89 -25.51
CA THR A 301 14.33 -12.01 -25.08
C THR A 301 14.09 -12.41 -23.62
N VAL A 302 13.43 -11.58 -22.81
CA VAL A 302 13.09 -11.85 -21.42
C VAL A 302 11.59 -12.12 -21.34
N LYS A 303 11.21 -13.38 -21.07
CA LYS A 303 9.80 -13.81 -21.18
C LYS A 303 9.01 -13.73 -19.87
N TYR A 304 9.65 -13.84 -18.72
CA TYR A 304 8.99 -13.91 -17.43
C TYR A 304 9.85 -13.29 -16.33
N SER A 305 9.19 -12.77 -15.28
CA SER A 305 9.77 -12.22 -14.05
C SER A 305 10.93 -11.26 -14.29
N TYR A 306 10.59 -10.00 -14.53
CA TYR A 306 11.57 -8.94 -14.66
C TYR A 306 11.10 -7.67 -13.98
N THR A 307 12.04 -6.75 -13.73
CA THR A 307 11.73 -5.41 -13.24
C THR A 307 12.60 -4.40 -13.98
N PRO A 308 11.99 -3.49 -14.76
CA PRO A 308 12.71 -2.40 -15.40
C PRO A 308 12.97 -1.29 -14.38
N VAL A 309 14.16 -0.68 -14.42
CA VAL A 309 14.56 0.45 -13.57
C VAL A 309 15.27 1.49 -14.43
N MET A 310 14.85 2.75 -14.31
CA MET A 310 15.45 3.87 -15.04
C MET A 310 16.29 4.75 -14.12
N ILE A 311 17.57 4.93 -14.46
CA ILE A 311 18.50 5.82 -13.77
C ILE A 311 19.14 6.75 -14.81
N GLY A 312 18.76 8.03 -14.79
CA GLY A 312 19.15 9.01 -15.79
C GLY A 312 18.66 8.61 -17.19
N ASN A 313 19.59 8.32 -18.09
CA ASN A 313 19.35 7.80 -19.44
C ASN A 313 19.69 6.30 -19.60
N THR A 314 19.82 5.58 -18.48
CA THR A 314 20.06 4.13 -18.48
C THR A 314 18.83 3.39 -17.98
N LEU A 315 18.31 2.48 -18.79
CA LEU A 315 17.33 1.46 -18.38
C LEU A 315 18.08 0.17 -18.05
N ILE A 316 17.77 -0.43 -16.90
CA ILE A 316 18.22 -1.78 -16.53
C ILE A 316 16.97 -2.64 -16.37
N ILE A 317 16.87 -3.74 -17.11
CA ILE A 317 15.86 -4.76 -16.87
C ILE A 317 16.52 -5.87 -16.06
N TYR A 318 16.17 -5.97 -14.78
CA TYR A 318 16.56 -7.07 -13.91
C TYR A 318 15.68 -8.27 -14.21
N GLN A 319 16.27 -9.38 -14.67
CA GLN A 319 15.60 -10.65 -14.84
C GLN A 319 15.86 -11.51 -13.60
N TYR A 320 14.79 -11.98 -12.95
CA TYR A 320 14.89 -12.84 -11.78
C TYR A 320 14.63 -14.30 -12.17
N SER A 321 15.54 -15.20 -11.80
CA SER A 321 15.39 -16.63 -12.10
C SER A 321 16.05 -17.52 -11.06
N SER A 322 15.26 -18.39 -10.43
CA SER A 322 15.77 -19.45 -9.56
C SER A 322 16.56 -20.52 -10.31
N ARG A 323 16.40 -20.62 -11.64
CA ARG A 323 17.04 -21.64 -12.48
C ARG A 323 18.30 -21.14 -13.17
N GLU A 324 18.26 -19.92 -13.70
CA GLU A 324 19.33 -19.38 -14.55
C GLU A 324 20.17 -18.30 -13.85
N GLY A 325 19.84 -17.98 -12.59
CA GLY A 325 20.39 -16.85 -11.87
C GLY A 325 19.79 -15.52 -12.32
N ASN A 326 20.05 -14.48 -11.53
CA ASN A 326 19.62 -13.13 -11.87
C ASN A 326 20.52 -12.57 -12.99
N LYS A 327 19.90 -11.89 -13.95
CA LYS A 327 20.60 -11.29 -15.10
C LYS A 327 20.21 -9.83 -15.24
N GLU A 328 21.16 -9.01 -15.69
CA GLU A 328 20.94 -7.61 -16.00
C GLU A 328 20.99 -7.37 -17.50
N HIS A 329 19.98 -6.67 -18.00
CA HIS A 329 19.90 -6.23 -19.39
C HIS A 329 19.95 -4.71 -19.39
N LYS A 330 21.07 -4.12 -19.82
CA LYS A 330 21.32 -2.68 -19.69
C LYS A 330 21.16 -1.98 -21.04
N PHE A 331 20.43 -0.89 -21.06
CA PHE A 331 20.18 -0.05 -22.23
C PHE A 331 20.58 1.38 -21.92
N VAL A 332 21.46 1.97 -22.72
CA VAL A 332 21.83 3.39 -22.60
C VAL A 332 21.24 4.14 -23.79
N PHE A 333 20.34 5.08 -23.54
CA PHE A 333 19.68 5.87 -24.59
C PHE A 333 20.56 7.04 -25.05
N SER A 334 20.49 7.34 -26.35
CA SER A 334 21.05 8.56 -26.91
C SER A 334 20.30 9.80 -26.42
N ASP A 335 20.94 10.97 -26.51
CA ASP A 335 20.37 12.25 -26.05
C ASP A 335 19.05 12.59 -26.78
N ASP A 336 18.98 12.28 -28.08
CA ASP A 336 17.79 12.46 -28.91
C ASP A 336 16.74 11.34 -28.74
N LYS A 337 17.05 10.31 -27.95
CA LYS A 337 16.22 9.13 -27.65
C LYS A 337 15.78 8.35 -28.91
N THR A 338 16.53 8.46 -30.01
CA THR A 338 16.26 7.68 -31.23
C THR A 338 17.00 6.33 -31.22
N LYS A 339 18.01 6.19 -30.36
CA LYS A 339 18.83 4.98 -30.25
C LYS A 339 19.00 4.53 -28.81
N ALA A 340 19.28 3.24 -28.66
CA ALA A 340 19.72 2.66 -27.40
C ALA A 340 20.86 1.64 -27.64
N THR A 341 21.90 1.69 -26.82
CA THR A 341 22.93 0.64 -26.79
C THR A 341 22.53 -0.40 -25.75
N TYR A 342 22.18 -1.60 -26.21
CA TYR A 342 21.86 -2.74 -25.34
C TYR A 342 23.13 -3.55 -25.05
N THR A 343 23.48 -3.68 -23.76
CA THR A 343 24.49 -4.62 -23.26
C THR A 343 23.79 -5.86 -22.71
N LYS A 344 24.05 -7.00 -23.34
CA LYS A 344 23.52 -8.31 -22.94
C LYS A 344 24.18 -8.79 -21.63
N PRO A 345 23.62 -9.81 -20.96
CA PRO A 345 24.22 -10.40 -19.77
C PRO A 345 25.63 -10.99 -19.98
N ASP A 346 25.97 -11.36 -21.22
CA ASP A 346 27.31 -11.86 -21.59
C ASP A 346 28.33 -10.73 -21.87
N GLY A 347 27.93 -9.47 -21.74
CA GLY A 347 28.75 -8.29 -22.00
C GLY A 347 28.78 -7.83 -23.46
N THR A 348 28.17 -8.58 -24.40
CA THR A 348 28.11 -8.15 -25.80
C THR A 348 27.10 -7.03 -26.01
N THR A 349 27.38 -6.15 -26.97
CA THR A 349 26.55 -4.96 -27.24
C THR A 349 25.81 -5.04 -28.57
N VAL A 350 24.60 -4.50 -28.61
CA VAL A 350 23.77 -4.37 -29.82
C VAL A 350 23.19 -2.95 -29.86
N GLU A 351 23.28 -2.27 -31.02
CA GLU A 351 22.56 -1.01 -31.23
C GLU A 351 21.09 -1.29 -31.57
N LEU A 352 20.18 -0.60 -30.89
CA LEU A 352 18.75 -0.61 -31.16
C LEU A 352 18.32 0.76 -31.66
N ASN A 353 17.54 0.79 -32.74
CA ASN A 353 17.01 2.00 -33.34
C ASN A 353 15.48 2.04 -33.19
N LYS A 354 14.94 3.20 -32.85
CA LYS A 354 13.51 3.42 -32.60
C LYS A 354 12.65 3.31 -33.87
#